data_AF-A0AA40P3P3-F1
#
_entry.id   AF-A0AA40P3P3-F1
#
_cell.length_a   1.000
_cell.length_b   1.000
_cell.length_c   1.000
_cell.angle_alpha   90.00
_cell.angle_beta   90.00
_cell.angle_gamma   90.00
#
_symmetry.space_group_name_H-M   'P 1'
#
loop_
_entity.id
_entity.type
_entity.pdbx_description
1 polymer ?
#
loop_
_entity_poly.entity_id
_entity_poly.type
_entity_poly.pdbx_seq_one_letter_code
_entity_poly.pdbx_strand_id
1 'polypeptide(L)'
;MVIDGHSEGEVLVMHEAFSYSDGTKQVREWRLRPDGPGRWKGTAGDVVGEAYGEVSGNSFHWNYVLRLPVDGTEYDVSLDDWMYLIDKQTMANRSSMTKLGVEVGQITLFFRKAGK
;
A
#
# COMPACT_ATOMS: atom_id res chain seq x y z
N MET A 1 5.68 -9.55 -6.51
CA MET A 1 5.93 -8.10 -6.45
C MET A 1 7.30 -7.86 -5.84
N VAL A 2 7.99 -6.82 -6.29
CA VAL A 2 9.22 -6.30 -5.67
C VAL A 2 8.96 -4.86 -5.25
N ILE A 3 9.50 -4.45 -4.11
CA ILE A 3 9.39 -3.07 -3.60
C ILE A 3 10.80 -2.55 -3.32
N ASP A 4 11.14 -1.43 -3.93
CA ASP A 4 12.37 -0.70 -3.68
C ASP A 4 12.03 0.65 -3.04
N GLY A 5 12.62 0.93 -1.88
CA GLY A 5 12.36 2.14 -1.11
C GLY A 5 13.61 2.97 -0.89
N HIS A 6 13.50 4.29 -1.06
CA HIS A 6 14.55 5.25 -0.75
C HIS A 6 13.97 6.53 -0.15
N SER A 7 14.80 7.31 0.55
CA SER A 7 14.39 8.60 1.11
C SER A 7 14.95 9.75 0.26
N GLU A 8 14.09 10.72 -0.03
CA GLU A 8 14.40 12.01 -0.66
C GLU A 8 14.12 13.12 0.36
N GLY A 9 15.11 13.45 1.18
CA GLY A 9 14.90 14.32 2.34
C GLY A 9 13.94 13.67 3.34
N GLU A 10 12.79 14.31 3.58
CA GLU A 10 11.74 13.79 4.47
C GLU A 10 10.73 12.88 3.77
N VAL A 11 10.79 12.77 2.44
CA VAL A 11 9.86 11.95 1.66
C VAL A 11 10.42 10.53 1.52
N LEU A 12 9.65 9.53 1.93
CA LEU A 12 9.91 8.13 1.60
C LEU A 12 9.26 7.82 0.25
N VAL A 13 10.07 7.47 -0.73
CA VAL A 13 9.61 7.00 -2.04
C VAL A 13 9.66 5.48 -2.06
N MET A 14 8.56 4.84 -2.47
CA MET A 14 8.51 3.38 -2.65
C MET A 14 8.06 3.06 -4.06
N HIS A 15 8.89 2.33 -4.80
CA HIS A 15 8.61 1.84 -6.13
C HIS A 15 8.19 0.37 -6.05
N GLU A 16 6.91 0.13 -6.28
CA GLU A 16 6.28 -1.20 -6.25
C GLU A 16 6.11 -1.72 -7.68
N ALA A 17 6.80 -2.83 -8.01
CA ALA A 17 6.70 -3.50 -9.29
C ALA A 17 5.87 -4.79 -9.17
N PHE A 18 4.69 -4.79 -9.79
CA PHE A 18 3.77 -5.92 -9.85
C PHE A 18 4.00 -6.72 -11.13
N SER A 19 3.87 -8.04 -11.01
CA SER A 19 3.87 -8.97 -12.14
C SER A 19 2.73 -9.94 -11.93
N TYR A 20 1.80 -9.95 -12.87
CA TYR A 20 0.59 -10.76 -12.81
C TYR A 20 0.77 -12.04 -13.61
N SER A 21 -0.06 -13.05 -13.34
CA SER A 21 0.01 -14.35 -14.00
C SER A 21 -0.36 -14.31 -15.49
N ASP A 22 -1.07 -13.27 -15.93
CA ASP A 22 -1.38 -13.00 -17.33
C ASP A 22 -0.22 -12.31 -18.09
N GLY A 23 0.91 -12.07 -17.42
CA GLY A 23 2.09 -11.41 -17.98
C GLY A 23 2.03 -9.88 -17.93
N THR A 24 0.93 -9.29 -17.48
CA THR A 24 0.85 -7.84 -17.29
C THR A 24 1.78 -7.39 -16.16
N LYS A 25 2.28 -6.16 -16.30
CA LYS A 25 3.13 -5.51 -15.32
C LYS A 25 2.52 -4.18 -14.95
N GLN A 26 2.56 -3.86 -13.67
CA GLN A 26 2.12 -2.57 -13.16
C GLN A 26 3.21 -2.03 -12.25
N VAL A 27 3.35 -0.72 -12.25
CA VAL A 27 4.20 0.00 -11.31
C VAL A 27 3.30 0.94 -10.50
N ARG A 28 3.48 0.94 -9.18
CA ARG A 28 2.95 1.97 -8.30
C ARG A 28 4.11 2.64 -7.59
N GLU A 29 4.18 3.97 -7.70
CA GLU A 29 5.14 4.76 -6.94
C GLU A 29 4.40 5.49 -5.83
N TRP A 30 4.71 5.14 -4.58
CA TRP A 30 4.24 5.87 -3.41
C TRP A 30 5.22 6.95 -3.02
N ARG A 31 4.68 8.11 -2.64
CA ARG A 31 5.42 9.19 -1.99
C ARG A 31 4.80 9.44 -0.62
N LEU A 32 5.50 9.05 0.44
CA LEU A 32 5.04 9.15 1.82
C LEU A 32 5.77 10.28 2.55
N ARG A 33 5.03 11.05 3.35
CA ARG A 33 5.55 12.15 4.17
C ARG A 33 5.03 12.05 5.61
N PRO A 34 5.83 12.44 6.62
CA PRO A 34 5.35 12.52 7.99
C PRO A 34 4.19 13.51 8.15
N ASP A 35 3.25 13.21 9.03
CA ASP A 35 2.09 14.05 9.39
C ASP A 35 1.93 14.17 10.92
N GLY A 36 3.07 14.19 11.62
CA GLY A 36 3.15 14.21 13.09
C GLY A 36 3.57 12.87 13.69
N PRO A 37 3.59 12.75 15.02
CA PRO A 37 4.11 11.57 15.72
C PRO A 37 3.39 10.29 15.29
N GLY A 38 4.12 9.36 14.66
CA GLY A 38 3.59 8.08 14.20
C GLY A 38 2.65 8.16 12.99
N ARG A 39 2.35 9.35 12.46
CA ARG A 39 1.38 9.55 11.37
C ARG A 39 2.07 9.83 10.06
N TRP A 40 1.47 9.32 8.98
CA TRP A 40 1.98 9.45 7.63
C TRP A 40 0.86 9.82 6.65
N LYS A 41 1.22 10.56 5.62
CA LYS A 41 0.39 10.79 4.44
C LYS A 41 1.09 10.22 3.22
N GLY A 42 0.32 9.68 2.28
CA GLY A 42 0.87 9.11 1.04
C GLY A 42 0.09 9.55 -0.19
N THR A 43 0.79 9.62 -1.32
CA THR A 43 0.17 9.74 -2.64
C THR A 43 0.75 8.71 -3.59
N ALA A 44 -0.04 8.29 -4.57
CA ALA A 44 0.39 7.50 -5.71
C ALA A 44 -0.50 7.83 -6.91
N GLY A 45 -0.08 7.49 -8.13
CA GLY A 45 -0.77 7.88 -9.37
C GLY A 45 -2.20 7.33 -9.50
N ASP A 46 -2.50 6.23 -8.84
CA ASP A 46 -3.81 5.55 -8.84
C ASP A 46 -4.56 5.69 -7.51
N VAL A 47 -4.09 6.56 -6.62
CA VAL A 47 -4.75 6.87 -5.34
C VAL A 47 -5.59 8.13 -5.49
N VAL A 48 -6.86 8.04 -5.10
CA VAL A 48 -7.77 9.18 -5.10
C VAL A 48 -7.55 9.99 -3.82
N GLY A 49 -6.95 11.17 -3.95
CA GLY A 49 -6.66 12.06 -2.83
C GLY A 49 -5.36 11.70 -2.11
N GLU A 50 -5.40 11.58 -0.79
CA GLU A 50 -4.28 11.17 0.05
C GLU A 50 -4.60 9.87 0.79
N ALA A 51 -3.58 9.04 0.97
CA ALA A 51 -3.60 7.94 1.90
C ALA A 51 -3.20 8.42 3.31
N TYR A 52 -3.74 7.79 4.34
CA TYR A 52 -3.48 8.11 5.75
C TYR A 52 -2.96 6.90 6.49
N GLY A 53 -1.86 7.09 7.22
CA GLY A 53 -1.15 6.05 7.93
C GLY A 53 -0.92 6.36 9.39
N GLU A 54 -1.01 5.33 10.23
CA GLU A 54 -0.64 5.41 11.65
C GLU A 54 0.21 4.21 12.06
N VAL A 55 1.35 4.49 12.70
CA VAL A 55 2.25 3.49 13.28
C VAL A 55 1.96 3.37 14.77
N SER A 56 1.72 2.13 15.22
CA SER A 56 1.57 1.81 16.64
C SER A 56 2.28 0.50 16.97
N GLY A 57 3.33 0.58 17.77
CA GLY A 57 4.16 -0.58 18.13
C GLY A 57 4.80 -1.22 16.89
N ASN A 58 4.44 -2.47 16.61
CA ASN A 58 4.87 -3.22 15.43
C ASN A 58 3.86 -3.18 14.27
N SER A 59 2.81 -2.37 14.38
CA SER A 59 1.75 -2.27 13.39
C SER A 59 1.76 -0.94 12.64
N PHE A 60 1.32 -0.98 11.39
CA PHE A 60 1.06 0.19 10.57
C PHE A 60 -0.31 0.01 9.90
N HIS A 61 -1.24 0.93 10.21
CA HIS A 61 -2.58 0.96 9.63
C HIS A 61 -2.61 1.97 8.50
N TRP A 62 -3.00 1.55 7.30
CA TRP A 62 -2.94 2.35 6.08
C TRP A 62 -4.28 2.37 5.37
N ASN A 63 -4.83 3.57 5.16
CA ASN A 63 -6.17 3.76 4.60
C ASN A 63 -6.09 4.65 3.36
N TYR A 64 -6.68 4.20 2.26
CA TYR A 64 -6.68 4.94 1.00
C TYR A 64 -7.81 4.51 0.08
N VAL A 65 -8.08 5.33 -0.94
CA VAL A 65 -8.99 4.98 -2.03
C VAL A 65 -8.17 4.71 -3.27
N LEU A 66 -8.28 3.49 -3.80
CA LEU A 66 -7.58 3.05 -4.99
C LEU A 66 -8.52 3.08 -6.20
N ARG A 67 -8.06 3.68 -7.29
CA ARG A 67 -8.74 3.66 -8.58
C ARG A 67 -8.28 2.45 -9.40
N LEU A 68 -9.19 1.51 -9.59
CA LEU A 68 -8.94 0.25 -10.29
C LEU A 68 -9.61 0.26 -11.68
N PRO A 69 -8.84 0.12 -12.77
CA PRO A 69 -9.42 -0.14 -14.09
C PRO A 69 -9.85 -1.62 -14.18
N VAL A 70 -11.13 -1.86 -14.46
CA VAL A 70 -11.72 -3.20 -14.66
C VAL A 70 -12.61 -3.14 -15.90
N ASP A 71 -12.28 -3.93 -16.92
CA ASP A 71 -13.03 -4.04 -18.18
C ASP A 71 -13.37 -2.68 -18.83
N GLY A 72 -12.42 -1.75 -18.80
CA GLY A 72 -12.58 -0.41 -19.37
C GLY A 72 -13.37 0.58 -18.51
N THR A 73 -13.79 0.18 -17.30
CA THR A 73 -14.44 1.05 -16.32
C THR A 73 -13.52 1.26 -15.12
N GLU A 74 -13.41 2.50 -14.65
CA GLU A 74 -12.67 2.81 -13.42
C GLU A 74 -13.59 2.68 -12.20
N TYR A 75 -13.09 2.00 -11.18
CA TYR A 75 -13.77 1.84 -9.90
C TYR A 75 -12.91 2.34 -8.75
N ASP A 76 -13.48 3.21 -7.94
CA ASP A 76 -12.87 3.64 -6.69
C ASP A 76 -13.24 2.64 -5.58
N VAL A 77 -12.23 2.06 -4.95
CA VAL A 77 -12.35 1.07 -3.89
C VAL A 77 -11.55 1.53 -2.68
N SER A 78 -12.15 1.48 -1.49
CA SER A 78 -11.50 1.80 -0.23
C SER A 78 -10.69 0.62 0.27
N LEU A 79 -9.43 0.86 0.62
CA LEU A 79 -8.51 -0.12 1.19
C LEU A 79 -8.25 0.23 2.66
N ASP A 80 -8.41 -0.78 3.51
CA ASP A 80 -8.04 -0.78 4.94
C ASP A 80 -6.96 -1.84 5.15
N ASP A 81 -5.71 -1.40 5.22
CA ASP A 81 -4.53 -2.24 5.27
C ASP A 81 -3.93 -2.24 6.67
N TRP A 82 -3.87 -3.41 7.30
CA TRP A 82 -3.12 -3.64 8.52
C TRP A 82 -1.82 -4.36 8.21
N MET A 83 -0.71 -3.69 8.45
CA MET A 83 0.63 -4.23 8.31
C MET A 83 1.23 -4.51 9.69
N TYR A 84 1.79 -5.70 9.89
CA TYR A 84 2.40 -6.13 11.14
C TYR A 84 3.82 -6.61 10.88
N LEU A 85 4.79 -5.98 11.53
CA LEU A 85 6.16 -6.47 11.54
C LEU A 85 6.22 -7.69 12.47
N ILE A 86 6.37 -8.87 11.88
CA ILE A 86 6.43 -10.15 12.58
C ILE A 86 7.83 -10.37 13.15
N ASP A 87 8.85 -10.04 12.35
CA ASP A 87 10.25 -10.07 12.75
C ASP A 87 11.06 -9.03 11.95
N LYS A 88 12.39 -8.98 12.12
CA LYS A 88 13.27 -7.98 11.47
C LYS A 88 13.27 -8.04 9.94
N GLN A 89 12.77 -9.10 9.33
CA GLN A 89 12.81 -9.37 7.89
C GLN A 89 11.43 -9.65 7.30
N THR A 90 10.41 -9.95 8.13
CA THR A 90 9.09 -10.37 7.69
C THR A 90 8.00 -9.42 8.17
N MET A 91 7.18 -8.94 7.24
CA MET A 91 5.97 -8.18 7.51
C MET A 91 4.76 -8.90 6.93
N ALA A 92 3.71 -9.08 7.73
CA ALA A 92 2.41 -9.54 7.27
C ALA A 92 1.53 -8.34 6.96
N ASN A 93 0.74 -8.41 5.91
CA ASN A 93 -0.23 -7.39 5.55
C ASN A 93 -1.58 -8.05 5.30
N ARG A 94 -2.64 -7.50 5.90
CA ARG A 94 -4.02 -7.88 5.68
C ARG A 94 -4.78 -6.65 5.21
N SER A 95 -5.39 -6.76 4.04
CA SER A 95 -6.13 -5.70 3.39
C SER A 95 -7.59 -6.09 3.25
N SER A 96 -8.50 -5.19 3.64
CA SER A 96 -9.93 -5.28 3.32
C SER A 96 -10.28 -4.24 2.24
N MET A 97 -11.01 -4.68 1.22
CA MET A 97 -11.47 -3.83 0.12
C MET A 97 -12.97 -3.60 0.24
N THR A 98 -13.38 -2.34 0.27
CA THR A 98 -14.79 -1.94 0.36
C THR A 98 -15.18 -1.04 -0.80
N LYS A 99 -16.34 -1.27 -1.39
CA LYS A 99 -16.94 -0.39 -2.41
C LYS A 99 -18.37 -0.07 -2.02
N LEU A 100 -18.72 1.22 -1.96
CA LEU A 100 -20.05 1.70 -1.55
C LEU A 100 -20.53 1.11 -0.20
N GLY A 101 -19.60 0.92 0.74
CA GLY A 101 -19.90 0.36 2.07
C GLY A 101 -20.04 -1.17 2.12
N VAL A 102 -19.83 -1.88 1.02
CA VAL A 102 -19.87 -3.35 0.96
C VAL A 102 -18.46 -3.90 0.77
N GLU A 103 -18.06 -4.88 1.58
CA GLU A 103 -16.78 -5.58 1.40
C GLU A 103 -16.82 -6.40 0.10
N VAL A 104 -15.85 -6.17 -0.78
CA VAL A 104 -15.74 -6.82 -2.09
C VAL A 104 -14.57 -7.79 -2.17
N GLY A 105 -13.70 -7.80 -1.15
CA GLY A 105 -12.62 -8.77 -1.06
C GLY A 105 -11.65 -8.50 0.07
N GLN A 106 -10.79 -9.48 0.31
CA GLN A 106 -9.69 -9.40 1.27
C GLN A 106 -8.41 -9.93 0.61
N ILE A 107 -7.27 -9.33 0.95
CA ILE A 107 -5.96 -9.75 0.48
C ILE A 107 -5.08 -9.98 1.71
N THR A 108 -4.25 -11.02 1.69
CA THR A 108 -3.21 -11.22 2.68
C THR A 108 -1.88 -11.41 1.98
N LEU A 109 -0.90 -10.58 2.31
CA LEU A 109 0.43 -10.58 1.75
C LEU A 109 1.47 -10.78 2.85
N PHE A 110 2.58 -11.40 2.48
CA PHE A 110 3.77 -11.45 3.31
C PHE A 110 4.93 -10.84 2.55
N PHE A 111 5.52 -9.81 3.12
CA PHE A 111 6.72 -9.17 2.60
C PHE A 111 7.91 -9.72 3.34
N ARG A 112 8.93 -10.09 2.57
CA ARG A 112 10.23 -10.48 3.11
C ARG A 112 11.27 -9.54 2.54
N LYS A 113 12.09 -8.95 3.42
CA LYS A 113 13.24 -8.17 2.99
C LYS A 113 14.16 -9.05 2.16
N ALA A 114 14.49 -8.61 0.95
CA ALA A 114 15.48 -9.28 0.13
C ALA A 114 16.82 -9.27 0.90
N GLY A 115 17.42 -10.45 1.07
CA GLY A 115 18.75 -10.57 1.65
C GLY A 115 19.76 -9.76 0.81
N LYS A 116 20.72 -9.13 1.48
CA LYS A 116 21.92 -8.65 0.77
C LYS A 116 22.75 -9.85 0.32
#